data_AF-A0A6J5WAA3-F1
#
_entry.id   AF-A0A6J5WAA3-F1
#
_cell.length_a   1.000
_cell.length_b   1.000
_cell.length_c   1.000
_cell.angle_alpha   90.00
_cell.angle_beta   90.00
_cell.angle_gamma   90.00
#
_symmetry.space_group_name_H-M   'P 1'
#
loop_
_entity.id
_entity.type
_entity.pdbx_description
1 polymer ?
#
loop_
_entity_poly.entity_id
_entity_poly.type
_entity_poly.pdbx_seq_one_letter_code
_entity_poly.pdbx_strand_id
1 'polypeptide(L)'
;MEVGNCKFVAQLIYECPGLVWEKNTRGWTIIHAAVWHRHETIFSLIYELGIAKDVIPTFKDTVDGNTLLHLAARLPPPTQLNRLAGAGT
;
A
#
# COMPACT_ATOMS: atom_id res chain seq x y z
N MET A 1 -13.80 9.35 -2.61
CA MET A 1 -12.74 10.28 -3.04
C MET A 1 -11.45 9.51 -3.16
N GLU A 2 -10.54 9.91 -4.07
CA GLU A 2 -9.11 9.50 -4.21
C GLU A 2 -8.63 9.08 -5.61
N VAL A 3 -9.33 9.43 -6.70
CA VAL A 3 -8.70 9.42 -8.04
C VAL A 3 -7.52 10.42 -8.12
N GLY A 4 -7.55 11.48 -7.31
CA GLY A 4 -6.48 12.48 -7.23
C GLY A 4 -5.16 11.95 -6.65
N ASN A 5 -5.22 11.10 -5.62
CA ASN A 5 -4.02 10.57 -4.96
C ASN A 5 -3.24 9.62 -5.87
N CYS A 6 -3.93 8.83 -6.70
CA CYS A 6 -3.26 7.88 -7.59
C CYS A 6 -2.43 8.58 -8.68
N LYS A 7 -2.96 9.66 -9.28
CA LYS A 7 -2.22 10.45 -10.29
C LYS A 7 -1.01 11.15 -9.68
N PHE A 8 -1.18 11.72 -8.49
CA PHE A 8 -0.08 12.35 -7.77
C PHE A 8 1.04 11.36 -7.45
N VAL A 9 0.68 10.18 -6.94
CA VAL A 9 1.66 9.11 -6.66
C VAL A 9 2.35 8.63 -7.94
N ALA A 10 1.63 8.50 -9.06
CA ALA A 10 2.22 8.14 -10.35
C ALA A 10 3.25 9.17 -10.82
N GLN A 11 2.89 10.46 -10.78
CA GLN A 11 3.79 11.53 -11.16
C GLN A 11 5.01 11.60 -10.24
N LEU A 12 4.80 11.46 -8.93
CA LEU A 12 5.87 11.50 -7.94
C LEU A 12 6.88 10.34 -8.11
N ILE A 13 6.38 9.12 -8.37
CA ILE A 13 7.25 7.96 -8.65
C ILE A 13 7.97 8.12 -10.00
N TYR A 14 7.33 8.72 -10.99
CA TYR A 14 7.95 8.99 -12.28
C TYR A 14 9.10 10.01 -12.15
N GLU A 15 8.89 11.10 -11.41
CA GLU A 15 9.90 12.14 -11.19
C GLU A 15 11.01 11.67 -10.24
N CYS A 16 10.69 10.83 -9.25
CA CYS A 16 11.64 10.31 -8.28
C CYS A 16 11.41 8.82 -7.99
N PRO A 17 11.91 7.90 -8.84
CA PRO A 17 11.71 6.46 -8.67
C PRO A 17 12.29 5.90 -7.36
N GLY A 18 13.33 6.54 -6.82
CA GLY A 18 13.96 6.18 -5.56
C GLY A 18 13.01 6.26 -4.36
N LEU A 19 11.99 7.12 -4.43
CA LEU A 19 11.05 7.36 -3.34
C LEU A 19 10.23 6.10 -2.96
N VAL A 20 10.07 5.15 -3.89
CA VAL A 20 9.38 3.88 -3.60
C VAL A 20 10.09 3.08 -2.50
N TRP A 21 11.40 3.30 -2.31
CA TRP A 21 12.23 2.62 -1.34
C TRP A 21 12.41 3.38 -0.03
N GLU A 22 12.02 4.66 0.00
CA GLU A 22 12.13 5.49 1.20
C GLU A 22 11.24 4.96 2.30
N LYS A 23 11.77 4.99 3.52
CA LYS A 23 11.13 4.44 4.71
C LYS A 23 10.81 5.56 5.69
N ASN A 24 9.59 5.57 6.20
CA ASN A 24 9.26 6.40 7.36
C ASN A 24 9.87 5.81 8.65
N THR A 25 9.60 6.45 9.79
CA THR A 25 10.12 6.03 11.10
C THR A 25 9.66 4.64 11.55
N ARG A 26 8.60 4.07 10.95
CA ARG A 26 8.16 2.68 11.16
C ARG A 26 8.86 1.67 10.25
N GLY A 27 9.71 2.14 9.33
CA GLY A 27 10.28 1.32 8.27
C GLY A 27 9.33 1.09 7.09
N TRP A 28 8.20 1.82 7.03
CA TRP A 28 7.21 1.66 5.97
C TRP A 28 7.59 2.48 4.75
N THR A 29 7.55 1.79 3.61
CA THR A 29 7.54 2.40 2.28
C THR A 29 6.10 2.70 1.85
N ILE A 30 5.95 3.37 0.70
CA ILE A 30 4.64 3.59 0.06
C ILE A 30 3.88 2.29 -0.23
N ILE A 31 4.59 1.17 -0.43
CA ILE A 31 3.98 -0.15 -0.63
C ILE A 31 3.30 -0.64 0.66
N HIS A 32 3.94 -0.45 1.82
CA HIS A 32 3.33 -0.80 3.11
C HIS A 32 2.06 0.03 3.36
N ALA A 33 2.13 1.35 3.10
CA ALA A 33 0.98 2.23 3.24
C ALA A 33 -0.16 1.83 2.29
N ALA A 34 0.12 1.53 1.03
CA ALA A 34 -0.88 1.11 0.06
C ALA A 34 -1.59 -0.19 0.50
N VAL A 35 -0.85 -1.17 1.00
CA VAL A 35 -1.42 -2.43 1.52
C VAL A 35 -2.24 -2.17 2.78
N TRP A 36 -1.69 -1.43 3.75
CA TRP A 36 -2.37 -1.13 5.02
C TRP A 36 -3.72 -0.42 4.82
N HIS A 37 -3.75 0.56 3.91
CA HIS A 37 -4.95 1.33 3.61
C HIS A 37 -5.86 0.67 2.57
N ARG A 38 -5.49 -0.50 2.03
CA ARG A 38 -6.22 -1.21 0.97
C ARG A 38 -6.39 -0.38 -0.31
N HIS A 39 -5.38 0.41 -0.65
CA HIS A 39 -5.34 1.22 -1.86
C HIS A 39 -4.80 0.40 -3.03
N GLU A 40 -5.64 -0.51 -3.54
CA GLU A 40 -5.27 -1.43 -4.63
C GLU A 40 -4.71 -0.69 -5.86
N THR A 41 -5.26 0.46 -6.23
CA THR A 41 -4.84 1.21 -7.42
C THR A 41 -3.39 1.69 -7.31
N ILE A 42 -2.96 2.13 -6.12
CA ILE A 42 -1.58 2.55 -5.89
C ILE A 42 -0.64 1.33 -5.90
N PHE A 43 -1.07 0.23 -5.27
CA PHE A 43 -0.29 -1.01 -5.27
C PHE A 43 -0.09 -1.55 -6.69
N SER A 44 -1.17 -1.64 -7.47
CA SER A 44 -1.13 -2.11 -8.87
C SER A 44 -0.24 -1.23 -9.72
N LEU A 45 -0.31 0.10 -9.58
CA LEU A 45 0.57 1.03 -10.28
C LEU A 45 2.05 0.75 -10.01
N ILE A 46 2.43 0.62 -8.73
CA ILE A 46 3.83 0.33 -8.35
C ILE A 46 4.27 -1.03 -8.92
N TYR A 47 3.39 -2.02 -8.87
CA TYR A 47 3.64 -3.35 -9.41
C TYR A 47 3.79 -3.36 -10.94
N GLU A 48 2.93 -2.65 -11.67
CA GLU A 48 2.95 -2.53 -13.12
C GLU A 48 4.20 -1.84 -13.64
N LEU A 49 4.73 -0.86 -12.91
CA LEU A 49 6.00 -0.20 -13.21
C LEU A 49 7.22 -1.14 -13.10
N GLY A 50 7.02 -2.42 -12.71
CA GLY A 50 8.09 -3.40 -12.54
C GLY A 50 8.95 -3.14 -11.30
N ILE A 51 8.57 -2.16 -10.49
CA ILE A 51 9.28 -1.80 -9.28
C ILE A 51 8.98 -2.87 -8.23
N ALA A 52 10.04 -3.36 -7.59
CA ALA A 52 9.95 -4.21 -6.40
C ALA A 52 9.39 -5.62 -6.55
N LYS A 53 9.11 -6.14 -7.76
CA LYS A 53 8.53 -7.49 -7.93
C LYS A 53 9.28 -8.60 -7.17
N ASP A 54 10.61 -8.55 -7.17
CA ASP A 54 11.44 -9.59 -6.52
C ASP A 54 11.71 -9.33 -5.03
N VAL A 55 11.42 -8.13 -4.52
CA VAL A 55 11.75 -7.71 -3.15
C VAL A 55 10.51 -7.41 -2.29
N ILE A 56 9.33 -7.30 -2.88
CA ILE A 56 8.04 -7.23 -2.16
C ILE A 56 7.90 -8.34 -1.10
N PRO A 57 8.28 -9.61 -1.36
CA PRO A 57 8.17 -10.66 -0.35
C PRO A 57 9.05 -10.45 0.88
N THR A 58 10.13 -9.67 0.75
CA THR A 58 11.10 -9.43 1.83
C THR A 58 10.77 -8.20 2.67
N PHE A 59 9.74 -7.45 2.29
CA PHE A 59 9.33 -6.22 2.98
C PHE A 59 8.72 -6.55 4.34
N LYS A 60 9.42 -6.09 5.37
CA LYS A 60 9.06 -6.21 6.77
C LYS A 60 9.20 -4.84 7.41
N ASP A 61 8.19 -4.42 8.16
CA ASP A 61 8.31 -3.20 8.95
C ASP A 61 9.31 -3.39 10.09
N THR A 62 9.95 -2.31 10.54
CA THR A 62 11.02 -2.40 11.54
C THR A 62 10.51 -2.45 12.98
N VAL A 63 9.26 -2.03 13.23
CA VAL A 63 8.73 -1.84 14.58
C VAL A 63 8.10 -3.12 15.11
N ASP A 64 7.15 -3.65 14.34
CA ASP A 64 6.32 -4.80 14.67
C ASP A 64 6.75 -6.06 13.90
N GLY A 65 7.55 -5.88 12.84
CA GLY A 65 8.01 -6.99 12.03
C GLY A 65 6.93 -7.61 11.13
N ASN A 66 5.88 -6.87 10.80
CA ASN A 66 4.85 -7.35 9.89
C ASN A 66 5.37 -7.31 8.46
N THR A 67 5.12 -8.40 7.73
CA THR A 67 5.26 -8.40 6.28
C THR A 67 4.01 -7.78 5.63
N LEU A 68 4.10 -7.48 4.33
CA LEU A 68 2.93 -7.01 3.57
C LEU A 68 1.73 -7.97 3.68
N LEU A 69 1.97 -9.28 3.73
CA LEU A 69 0.90 -10.27 3.93
C LEU A 69 0.23 -10.13 5.30
N HIS A 70 1.00 -9.92 6.36
CA HIS A 70 0.45 -9.63 7.69
C HIS A 70 -0.41 -8.37 7.65
N LEU A 71 0.06 -7.28 7.00
CA LEU A 71 -0.71 -6.04 6.87
C LEU A 71 -2.02 -6.25 6.09
N ALA A 72 -1.98 -7.00 4.99
CA ALA A 72 -3.16 -7.29 4.15
C ALA A 72 -4.24 -8.09 4.90
N ALA A 73 -3.81 -9.02 5.76
CA ALA A 73 -4.66 -9.90 6.55
C ALA A 73 -5.31 -9.21 7.76
N ARG A 74 -4.86 -8.00 8.13
CA ARG A 74 -5.45 -7.27 9.27
C ARG A 74 -6.87 -6.84 8.98
N LEU A 75 -7.76 -7.05 9.95
CA LEU A 75 -9.16 -6.64 9.84
C LEU A 75 -9.26 -5.14 9.48
N PRO A 76 -10.09 -4.78 8.48
CA PRO A 76 -10.35 -3.38 8.20
C PRO A 76 -10.87 -2.69 9.47
N PRO A 77 -10.56 -1.40 9.69
CA PRO A 77 -11.23 -0.64 10.74
C PRO A 77 -12.76 -0.71 10.56
N PRO A 78 -13.56 -0.66 11.63
CA PRO A 78 -15.02 -0.87 11.57
C PRO A 78 -15.76 0.01 10.55
N THR A 79 -15.22 1.20 10.25
CA THR A 79 -15.73 2.12 9.24
C THR A 79 -15.72 1.56 7.81
N GLN A 80 -14.86 0.58 7.51
CA GLN A 80 -14.79 -0.13 6.22
C GLN A 80 -15.68 -1.40 6.22
N LEU A 81 -15.98 -1.98 7.39
CA LEU A 81 -16.86 -3.16 7.51
C LEU A 81 -18.31 -2.84 7.09
N ASN A 82 -18.78 -1.63 7.34
CA ASN A 82 -20.14 -1.22 6.97
C ASN A 82 -20.36 -1.11 5.45
N ARG A 83 -19.30 -1.03 4.64
CA ARG A 83 -19.39 -1.02 3.18
C ARG A 83 -19.56 -2.42 2.59
N LEU A 84 -19.07 -3.45 3.29
CA LEU A 84 -19.19 -4.86 2.88
C LEU A 84 -20.46 -5.51 3.43
N ALA A 85 -20.97 -5.05 4.58
CA ALA A 85 -22.20 -5.56 5.19
C ALA A 85 -23.50 -5.05 4.49
N GLY A 86 -23.41 -4.07 3.59
CA GLY A 86 -24.55 -3.51 2.87
C GLY A 86 -25.00 -4.30 1.62
N ALA A 87 -24.35 -5.41 1.29
CA ALA A 87 -24.70 -6.25 0.12
C ALA A 87 -25.47 -7.52 0.49
N GLY A 88 -26.12 -7.55 1.65
CA GLY A 88 -27.00 -8.63 2.09
C GLY A 88 -28.38 -8.09 2.47
N THR A 89 -29.20 -7.79 1.46
CA THR A 89 -30.67 -7.71 1.60
C THR A 89 -31.30 -8.56 0.53
#